data_AF-A0A9J6CG98-F1
#
_entry.id   AF-A0A9J6CG98-F1
#
_cell.length_a   1.000
_cell.length_b   1.000
_cell.length_c   1.000
_cell.angle_alpha   90.00
_cell.angle_beta   90.00
_cell.angle_gamma   90.00
#
_symmetry.space_group_name_H-M   'P 1'
#
loop_
_entity.id
_entity.type
_entity.pdbx_description
1 polymer ?
#
loop_
_entity_poly.entity_id
_entity_poly.type
_entity_poly.pdbx_seq_one_letter_code
_entity_poly.pdbx_strand_id
1 'polypeptide(L)' 'MSIAKPQLRGLLASQIKKNLIVAGVIVTVLVTSTKFLRNEPRKKAYAEFYKNYDPDAAFQRMVDGGYMQCVEQR' A
#
# COMPACT_ATOMS: atom_id res chain seq x y z
N MET A 1 -0.92 -54.74 -3.51
CA MET A 1 -1.91 -53.64 -3.50
C MET A 1 -2.06 -53.14 -4.92
N SER A 2 -3.27 -53.17 -5.49
CA SER A 2 -3.52 -52.68 -6.86
C SER A 2 -3.70 -51.16 -6.84
N ILE A 3 -2.99 -50.44 -7.71
CA ILE A 3 -3.13 -48.99 -7.87
C ILE A 3 -4.47 -48.68 -8.57
N ALA A 4 -5.22 -47.73 -8.02
CA ALA A 4 -6.45 -47.25 -8.63
C ALA A 4 -6.15 -46.46 -9.91
N LYS A 5 -7.01 -46.58 -10.92
CA LYS A 5 -6.77 -45.98 -12.24
C LYS A 5 -6.79 -44.44 -12.13
N PRO A 6 -5.73 -43.74 -12.58
CA PRO A 6 -5.68 -42.28 -12.49
C PRO A 6 -6.59 -41.61 -13.51
N GLN A 7 -6.88 -40.31 -13.30
CA GLN A 7 -7.55 -39.47 -14.29
C GLN A 7 -6.62 -39.18 -15.47
N LEU A 8 -7.08 -39.47 -16.69
CA LEU A 8 -6.30 -39.30 -17.93
C LEU A 8 -6.87 -38.21 -18.87
N ARG A 9 -7.99 -37.58 -18.51
CA ARG A 9 -8.66 -36.56 -19.33
C ARG A 9 -9.06 -35.35 -18.49
N GLY A 10 -9.16 -34.17 -19.11
CA GLY A 10 -9.60 -32.94 -18.43
C GLY A 10 -8.60 -32.36 -17.42
N LEU A 11 -7.36 -32.87 -17.40
CA LEU A 11 -6.31 -32.43 -16.46
C LEU A 11 -6.04 -30.92 -16.58
N LEU A 12 -5.98 -30.40 -17.82
CA LEU A 12 -5.77 -28.97 -18.07
C LEU A 12 -6.91 -28.11 -17.49
N ALA A 13 -8.17 -28.49 -17.73
CA ALA A 13 -9.32 -27.76 -17.22
C ALA A 13 -9.38 -27.78 -15.68
N SER A 14 -9.00 -28.91 -15.05
CA SER A 14 -8.87 -29.01 -13.59
C SER A 14 -7.80 -28.07 -13.05
N GLN A 15 -6.63 -28.03 -13.71
CA GLN A 15 -5.53 -27.16 -13.32
C GLN A 15 -5.89 -25.68 -13.44
N ILE A 16 -6.51 -25.27 -14.55
CA ILE A 16 -6.92 -23.88 -14.78
C ILE A 16 -7.90 -23.42 -13.71
N LYS A 17 -8.91 -24.22 -13.37
CA LYS A 17 -9.88 -23.87 -12.31
C LYS A 17 -9.20 -23.64 -10.96
N LYS A 18 -8.27 -24.53 -10.58
CA LYS A 18 -7.49 -24.38 -9.34
C LYS A 18 -6.64 -23.12 -9.35
N ASN A 19 -5.89 -22.90 -10.43
CA ASN A 19 -5.03 -21.73 -10.57
C ASN A 19 -5.82 -20.43 -10.54
N LEU A 20 -7.02 -20.39 -11.13
CA LEU A 20 -7.89 -19.21 -11.13
C LEU A 20 -8.34 -18.85 -9.71
N ILE A 21 -8.73 -19.84 -8.90
CA ILE A 21 -9.13 -19.62 -7.51
C ILE A 21 -7.93 -19.10 -6.70
N VAL A 22 -6.77 -19.76 -6.84
CA VAL A 22 -5.54 -19.36 -6.14
C VAL A 22 -5.12 -17.94 -6.52
N ALA A 23 -5.14 -17.62 -7.82
CA ALA A 23 -4.83 -16.29 -8.32
C ALA A 23 -5.79 -15.23 -7.75
N GLY A 24 -7.10 -15.52 -7.74
CA GLY A 24 -8.10 -14.64 -7.16
C GLY A 24 -7.81 -14.32 -5.70
N VAL A 25 -7.54 -15.35 -4.89
CA VAL A 25 -7.22 -15.17 -3.47
C VAL A 25 -5.94 -14.34 -3.28
N ILE A 26 -4.87 -14.66 -4.02
CA ILE A 26 -3.59 -13.95 -3.92
C ILE A 26 -3.75 -12.46 -4.27
N VAL A 27 -4.46 -12.15 -5.36
CA VAL A 27 -4.70 -10.77 -5.78
C VAL A 27 -5.49 -10.02 -4.72
N THR A 28 -6.57 -10.61 -4.18
CA THR A 28 -7.36 -9.96 -3.13
C THR A 28 -6.52 -9.66 -1.89
N VAL A 29 -5.68 -10.61 -1.45
CA VAL A 29 -4.80 -10.42 -0.29
C VAL A 29 -3.77 -9.32 -0.53
N LEU A 30 -3.15 -9.28 -1.70
CA LEU A 30 -2.15 -8.24 -2.02
C LEU A 30 -2.79 -6.84 -2.09
N VAL A 31 -3.96 -6.73 -2.70
CA VAL A 31 -4.67 -5.45 -2.81
C VAL A 31 -5.12 -4.93 -1.45
N THR A 32 -5.68 -5.79 -0.59
CA THR A 32 -6.07 -5.39 0.76
C THR A 32 -4.85 -5.03 1.61
N SER A 33 -3.78 -5.83 1.56
CA SER A 33 -2.55 -5.56 2.28
C SER A 33 -1.94 -4.21 1.89
N THR A 34 -1.84 -3.92 0.59
CA THR A 34 -1.29 -2.63 0.13
C THR A 34 -2.18 -1.45 0.51
N LYS A 35 -3.51 -1.60 0.47
CA LYS A 35 -4.43 -0.56 0.94
C LYS A 35 -4.21 -0.24 2.42
N PHE A 36 -4.25 -1.26 3.29
CA PHE A 36 -4.22 -1.04 4.74
C PHE A 36 -2.82 -0.77 5.28
N LEU A 37 -1.77 -1.40 4.76
CA LEU A 37 -0.41 -1.25 5.28
C LEU A 37 0.33 -0.06 4.68
N ARG A 38 -0.06 0.42 3.49
CA ARG A 38 0.66 1.51 2.81
C ARG A 38 -0.21 2.74 2.59
N ASN A 39 -1.39 2.58 1.99
CA ASN A 39 -2.14 3.74 1.52
C ASN A 39 -2.84 4.47 2.68
N GLU A 40 -3.56 3.73 3.52
CA GLU A 40 -4.25 4.28 4.69
C GLU A 40 -3.31 4.98 5.69
N PRO A 41 -2.17 4.39 6.13
CA PRO A 41 -1.28 5.07 7.07
C PRO A 41 -0.66 6.33 6.47
N ARG A 42 -0.36 6.36 5.16
CA ARG A 42 0.08 7.58 4.49
C ARG A 42 -1.00 8.65 4.54
N LYS A 43 -2.23 8.33 4.12
CA LYS A 43 -3.35 9.28 4.17
C LYS A 43 -3.57 9.82 5.59
N LYS A 44 -3.53 8.93 6.58
CA LYS A 44 -3.66 9.29 8.00
C LYS A 44 -2.54 10.21 8.46
N ALA A 45 -1.28 9.92 8.12
CA ALA A 45 -0.14 10.76 8.50
C ALA A 45 -0.25 12.17 7.92
N TYR A 46 -0.65 12.31 6.65
CA TYR A 46 -0.90 13.63 6.06
C TYR A 46 -2.06 14.35 6.76
N ALA A 47 -3.16 13.65 7.03
CA ALA A 47 -4.31 14.24 7.72
C ALA A 47 -3.95 14.68 9.15
N GLU A 48 -3.18 13.88 9.88
CA GLU A 48 -2.71 14.19 11.24
C GLU A 48 -1.74 15.38 11.23
N PHE A 49 -0.82 15.45 10.27
CA PHE A 49 0.09 16.59 10.11
C PHE A 49 -0.70 17.89 9.94
N TYR A 50 -1.64 17.93 8.98
CA TYR A 50 -2.39 19.15 8.69
C TYR A 50 -3.49 19.48 9.70
N LYS A 51 -3.85 18.56 10.60
CA LYS A 51 -4.91 18.79 11.59
C LYS A 51 -4.64 19.99 12.49
N ASN A 52 -3.39 20.19 12.89
CA ASN A 52 -2.95 21.28 13.77
C ASN A 52 -1.78 22.07 13.17
N TYR A 53 -1.59 22.00 11.85
CA TYR A 53 -0.48 22.67 11.20
C TYR A 53 -0.74 24.17 11.11
N ASP A 54 0.10 24.95 11.78
CA ASP A 54 0.14 26.41 11.64
C ASP A 54 1.24 26.80 10.64
N PRO A 55 0.87 27.32 9.46
CA PRO A 55 1.83 27.68 8.42
C PRO A 55 2.74 28.84 8.84
N ASP A 56 2.24 29.79 9.63
CA ASP A 56 3.01 30.97 10.04
C ASP A 56 4.08 30.58 11.06
N ALA A 57 3.72 29.75 12.04
CA ALA A 57 4.69 29.22 13.01
C ALA A 57 5.75 28.29 12.36
N ALA A 58 5.39 27.58 11.28
CA ALA A 58 6.34 26.78 10.52
C ALA A 58 7.28 27.67 9.67
N PHE A 59 6.75 28.74 9.08
CA PHE A 59 7.51 29.73 8.35
C PHE A 59 8.52 30.45 9.23
N GLN A 60 8.11 30.93 10.40
CA GLN A 60 9.01 31.60 11.35
C GLN A 60 10.17 30.67 11.76
N ARG A 61 9.89 29.40 12.06
CA ARG A 61 10.94 28.39 12.31
C ARG A 61 11.93 28.24 11.16
N MET A 62 11.49 28.41 9.91
CA MET A 62 12.37 28.34 8.75
C MET A 62 13.20 29.60 8.54
N VAL A 63 12.63 30.77 8.84
CA VAL A 63 13.32 32.06 8.82
C VAL A 63 14.39 32.10 9.91
N ASP A 64 14.03 31.77 11.15
CA ASP A 64 14.94 31.69 12.30
C ASP A 64 16.08 30.69 12.06
N GLY A 65 15.79 29.61 11.33
CA GLY A 65 16.76 28.57 10.98
C GLY A 65 17.72 28.91 9.84
N GLY A 66 17.61 30.10 9.23
CA GLY A 66 18.51 30.49 8.13
C GLY A 66 18.18 29.91 6.76
N TYR A 67 17.03 29.23 6.60
CA TYR A 67 16.73 28.46 5.39
C TYR A 67 16.15 29.29 4.25
N MET A 68 15.67 30.52 4.53
CA MET A 68 15.00 31.36 3.55
C MET A 68 15.89 32.50 3.07
N GLN A 69 16.21 32.50 1.78
CA GLN A 69 17.01 33.56 1.14
C GLN A 69 16.18 34.81 0.78
N CYS A 70 14.87 34.67 0.61
CA CYS A 70 13.98 35.75 0.19
C CYS A 70 13.45 36.62 1.36
N VAL A 71 13.80 36.28 2.59
CA VAL A 71 13.38 36.99 3.80
C VAL A 71 14.63 37.60 4.43
N GLU A 72 14.58 38.89 4.74
CA GLU A 72 15.71 39.59 5.36
C GLU A 72 15.94 39.01 6.77
N GLN A 73 17.08 38.31 6.92
CA GLN A 73 17.51 37.71 8.18
C GLN A 73 18.03 38.84 9.06
N ARG A 74 17.24 39.28 10.03
CA ARG A 74 17.58 40.40 10.90
C ARG A 74 18.60 40.02 11.97
#